data_AF-A0A344THM4-F1
#
_entry.id   AF-A0A344THM4-F1
#
_cell.length_a   1.000
_cell.length_b   1.000
_cell.length_c   1.000
_cell.angle_alpha   90.00
_cell.angle_beta   90.00
_cell.angle_gamma   90.00
#
_symmetry.space_group_name_H-M   'P 1'
#
loop_
_entity.id
_entity.type
_entity.pdbx_description
1 polymer ?
#
loop_
_entity_poly.entity_id
_entity_poly.type
_entity_poly.pdbx_seq_one_letter_code
_entity_poly.pdbx_strand_id
1 'polypeptide(L)' 'MNMLSILLFLGLGGQEILLIGLIVLLLFGAKKIPELMKGLGKGIREFKDASKEVKENIEKGLDDVSR' A
#
# COMPACT_ATOMS: atom_id res chain seq x y z
N MET A 1 -7.26 -10.29 -23.10
CA MET A 1 -6.48 -11.28 -22.32
C MET A 1 -7.02 -12.65 -22.67
N ASN A 2 -6.25 -13.46 -23.38
CA ASN A 2 -6.62 -14.78 -23.90
C ASN A 2 -6.52 -15.85 -22.79
N MET A 3 -7.36 -16.88 -22.88
CA MET A 3 -7.49 -17.98 -21.91
C MET A 3 -6.18 -18.72 -21.66
N LEU A 4 -5.33 -18.82 -22.69
CA LEU A 4 -3.99 -19.39 -22.60
C LEU A 4 -3.06 -18.57 -21.69
N SER A 5 -3.14 -17.24 -21.75
CA SER A 5 -2.35 -16.37 -20.86
C SER A 5 -2.83 -16.42 -19.42
N ILE A 6 -4.14 -16.64 -19.21
CA ILE A 6 -4.69 -16.86 -17.86
C ILE A 6 -4.16 -18.18 -17.27
N LEU A 7 -4.10 -19.25 -18.07
CA LEU A 7 -3.50 -20.53 -17.65
C LEU A 7 -2.00 -20.40 -17.36
N LEU A 8 -1.25 -19.69 -18.20
CA LEU A 8 0.19 -19.51 -18.04
C LEU A 8 0.53 -18.63 -16.84
N PHE A 9 -0.25 -17.57 -16.61
CA PHE A 9 -0.13 -16.72 -15.43
C PHE A 9 -0.51 -17.47 -14.15
N LEU A 10 -1.54 -18.32 -14.15
CA LEU A 10 -1.88 -19.15 -13.00
C LEU A 10 -0.87 -20.28 -12.75
N GLY A 11 -0.30 -20.87 -13.80
CA GLY A 11 0.58 -22.04 -13.72
C GLY A 11 2.07 -21.73 -13.45
N LEU A 12 2.59 -20.58 -13.91
CA LEU A 12 4.04 -20.24 -13.85
C LEU A 12 4.36 -18.90 -13.15
N GLY A 13 3.35 -18.20 -12.60
CA GLY A 13 3.61 -17.01 -11.79
C GLY A 13 2.69 -16.92 -10.58
N GLY A 14 1.44 -17.30 -10.76
CA GLY A 14 0.44 -17.38 -9.71
C GLY A 14 0.78 -18.47 -8.70
N GLN A 15 1.29 -19.62 -9.16
CA GLN A 15 1.64 -20.73 -8.28
C GLN A 15 2.87 -20.42 -7.41
N GLU A 16 3.93 -19.79 -7.94
CA GLU A 16 5.08 -19.36 -7.12
C GLU A 16 4.68 -18.27 -6.12
N ILE A 17 3.87 -17.28 -6.54
CA ILE A 17 3.37 -16.25 -5.61
C ILE A 17 2.53 -16.87 -4.50
N LEU A 18 1.68 -17.85 -4.83
CA LEU A 18 0.87 -18.56 -3.83
C LEU A 18 1.75 -19.34 -2.84
N LEU A 19 2.81 -19.99 -3.33
CA LEU A 19 3.76 -20.74 -2.48
C LEU A 19 4.54 -19.79 -1.54
N ILE A 20 5.04 -18.67 -2.06
CA ILE A 20 5.71 -17.64 -1.25
C ILE A 20 4.72 -17.07 -0.23
N GLY A 21 3.50 -16.75 -0.67
CA GLY A 21 2.43 -16.28 0.20
C GLY A 21 2.13 -17.26 1.32
N LEU A 22 2.10 -18.56 1.04
CA LEU A 22 1.91 -19.62 2.03
C LEU A 22 3.05 -19.69 3.04
N ILE A 23 4.31 -19.60 2.59
CA ILE A 23 5.48 -19.56 3.49
C ILE A 23 5.41 -18.33 4.41
N VAL A 24 5.15 -17.16 3.85
CA VAL A 24 4.97 -15.92 4.62
C VAL A 24 3.80 -16.07 5.60
N LEU A 25 2.71 -16.71 5.19
CA LEU A 25 1.56 -16.97 6.06
C LEU A 25 1.89 -17.91 7.22
N LEU A 26 2.74 -18.92 7.01
CA LEU A 26 3.19 -19.82 8.08
C LEU A 26 4.14 -19.11 9.06
N LEU A 27 5.03 -18.25 8.55
CA LEU A 27 5.99 -17.51 9.38
C LEU A 27 5.33 -16.39 10.20
N PHE A 28 4.46 -15.60 9.56
CA PHE A 28 3.86 -14.41 10.16
C PHE A 28 2.45 -14.67 10.68
N GLY A 29 1.74 -15.66 10.16
CA GLY A 29 0.33 -15.94 10.49
C GLY A 29 -0.66 -15.12 9.67
N ALA A 30 -1.82 -15.72 9.39
CA ALA A 30 -2.89 -15.08 8.59
C ALA A 30 -3.45 -13.79 9.18
N LYS A 31 -3.32 -13.59 10.49
CA LYS A 31 -3.81 -12.40 11.18
C LYS A 31 -2.84 -11.20 11.09
N LYS A 32 -1.53 -11.45 10.98
CA LYS A 32 -0.53 -10.37 11.01
C LYS A 32 -0.50 -9.56 9.72
N ILE A 33 -0.72 -10.17 8.56
CA ILE A 33 -0.71 -9.43 7.28
C ILE A 33 -1.81 -8.35 7.24
N PRO A 34 -3.09 -8.65 7.53
CA PRO A 34 -4.14 -7.64 7.59
C PRO A 34 -3.89 -6.57 8.67
N GLU A 35 -3.32 -6.96 9.81
CA GLU A 35 -3.01 -6.04 10.91
C GLU A 35 -1.90 -5.05 10.52
N LEU A 36 -0.82 -5.53 9.91
CA LEU A 36 0.25 -4.71 9.35
C LEU A 36 -0.27 -3.77 8.26
N MET A 37 -1.11 -4.26 7.34
CA MET A 37 -1.73 -3.44 6.29
C MET A 37 -2.61 -2.33 6.88
N LYS A 38 -3.39 -2.64 7.92
CA LYS A 38 -4.21 -1.62 8.62
C LYS A 38 -3.33 -0.58 9.31
N GLY A 39 -2.24 -0.99 9.96
CA GLY A 39 -1.27 -0.08 10.58
C GLY A 39 -0.59 0.84 9.57
N LEU A 40 -0.05 0.25 8.49
CA LEU A 40 0.55 0.99 7.38
C LEU A 40 -0.44 1.95 6.72
N GLY A 41 -1.67 1.49 6.46
CA GLY A 41 -2.71 2.32 5.83
C GLY A 41 -3.09 3.53 6.68
N LYS A 42 -3.18 3.36 8.00
CA LYS A 42 -3.40 4.49 8.93
C LYS A 42 -2.20 5.44 8.92
N GLY A 43 -0.98 4.93 9.04
CA GLY A 43 0.23 5.76 9.03
C GLY A 43 0.39 6.56 7.73
N ILE A 44 0.13 5.95 6.57
CA ILE A 44 0.16 6.64 5.26
C ILE A 44 -0.90 7.73 5.20
N ARG A 45 -2.11 7.48 5.74
CA ARG A 45 -3.18 8.47 5.76
C ARG A 45 -2.83 9.67 6.64
N GLU A 46 -2.39 9.42 7.87
CA GLU A 46 -1.98 10.47 8.81
C GLU A 46 -0.81 11.29 8.25
N PHE A 47 0.18 10.62 7.63
CA PHE A 47 1.30 11.30 6.97
C PHE A 47 0.84 12.20 5.82
N LYS A 48 -0.11 11.72 5.00
CA LYS A 48 -0.67 12.50 3.88
C LYS A 48 -1.46 13.71 4.37
N ASP A 49 -2.27 13.54 5.42
CA ASP A 49 -3.09 14.60 5.99
C ASP A 49 -2.21 15.70 6.60
N ALA A 50 -1.20 15.33 7.40
CA ALA A 50 -0.21 16.26 7.95
C ALA A 50 0.57 17.00 6.85
N SER A 51 0.99 16.28 5.80
CA SER A 51 1.69 16.90 4.66
C SER A 51 0.82 17.93 3.93
N LYS A 52 -0.49 17.68 3.81
CA LYS A 52 -1.43 18.59 3.17
C LYS A 52 -1.64 19.86 4.00
N GLU A 53 -1.81 19.72 5.31
CA GLU A 53 -1.95 20.85 6.23
C GLU A 53 -0.71 21.75 6.22
N VAL A 54 0.49 21.16 6.25
CA VAL A 54 1.75 21.91 6.13
C VAL A 54 1.80 22.68 4.82
N LYS A 55 1.45 22.04 3.69
CA LYS A 55 1.44 22.70 2.38
C LYS A 55 0.47 23.88 2.34
N GLU A 56 -0.75 23.70 2.85
CA GLU A 56 -1.78 24.75 2.88
C GLU A 56 -1.36 25.93 3.77
N ASN A 57 -0.73 25.67 4.92
CA ASN A 57 -0.22 26.71 5.81
C ASN A 57 0.95 27.49 5.18
N ILE A 58 1.82 26.82 4.42
CA ILE A 58 2.90 27.48 3.68
C ILE A 58 2.33 28.36 2.56
N GLU A 59 1.37 27.86 1.78
CA GLU A 59 0.71 28.64 0.71
C GLU A 59 0.02 29.88 1.27
N LYS A 60 -0.75 29.75 2.36
CA LYS A 60 -1.39 30.90 3.03
C LYS A 60 -0.39 31.92 3.56
N GLY A 61 0.70 31.47 4.17
CA GLY A 61 1.75 32.37 4.69
C GLY A 61 2.49 33.13 3.58
N LEU A 62 2.65 32.53 2.40
CA LEU A 62 3.26 33.19 1.24
C LEU A 62 2.32 34.23 0.61
N ASP A 63 1.02 33.93 0.57
CA ASP A 63 -0.01 34.85 0.07
C ASP A 63 -0.15 36.10 0.96
N ASP A 64 -0.04 35.94 2.29
CA ASP A 64 -0.10 37.06 3.25
C ASP A 64 1.15 37.97 3.20
N VAL A 65 2.33 37.44 2.86
CA VAL A 65 3.57 38.22 2.73
C VAL A 65 3.64 38.97 1.39
N SER A 66 2.96 38.47 0.36
CA SER A 66 2.97 39.05 -0.99
C SER A 66 1.90 40.13 -1.19
N ARG A 67 1.07 40.40 -0.18
CA ARG A 67 0.00 41.40 -0.17
C ARG A 67 0.37 42.62 0.65
#